data_AF-A0A958W340-F1
#
_entry.id   AF-A0A958W340-F1
#
_cell.length_a   1.000
_cell.length_b   1.000
_cell.length_c   1.000
_cell.angle_alpha   90.00
_cell.angle_beta   90.00
_cell.angle_gamma   90.00
#
_symmetry.space_group_name_H-M   'P 1'
#
loop_
_entity.id
_entity.type
_entity.pdbx_description
1 polymer ?
#
loop_
_entity_poly.entity_id
_entity_poly.type
_entity_poly.pdbx_seq_one_letter_code
_entity_poly.pdbx_strand_id
1 'polypeptide(L)'
;MLILAIVVLIFIAIFLLSINAIPLFWICAAEIVVFFALLVLHVKGHFALSRYIFFAFSIVMEVFGSLVSGENGGFDFLFFVTALSPLLFFDKRWQYLSLFIFSISCFIAVKILYQYVPSMLDLERQLFPYYFNIAASAALIYFGYGLFKKEHLKHEMDLNKQKEMVQNQKEVLLATKNQLEILLEARTRKLEEKNQGISKYAYLNSHKVRSPLARILGLVNLTQYEDLNEDETRSYYFNELKTNATDLDNVLKEISEILNSDLEK
;
A
#
# COMPACT_ATOMS: atom_id res chain seq x y z
N MET A 1 9.45 13.33 -29.18
CA MET A 1 9.90 12.15 -29.93
C MET A 1 8.97 11.81 -31.10
N LEU A 2 7.67 11.51 -30.90
CA LEU A 2 6.73 11.21 -32.01
C LEU A 2 6.62 12.32 -33.07
N ILE A 3 6.53 13.59 -32.64
CA ILE A 3 6.49 14.74 -33.57
C ILE A 3 7.76 14.81 -34.42
N LEU A 4 8.93 14.55 -33.82
CA LEU A 4 10.20 14.54 -34.53
C LEU A 4 10.26 13.41 -35.55
N ALA A 5 9.76 12.21 -35.20
CA ALA A 5 9.68 11.08 -36.14
C ALA A 5 8.78 11.40 -37.35
N ILE A 6 7.62 12.02 -37.12
CA ILE A 6 6.73 12.47 -38.20
C ILE A 6 7.43 13.47 -39.11
N VAL A 7 8.13 14.46 -38.54
CA VAL A 7 8.88 15.46 -39.32
C VAL A 7 9.97 14.81 -40.17
N VAL A 8 10.74 13.87 -39.62
CA VAL A 8 11.78 13.14 -40.37
C VAL A 8 11.16 12.32 -41.51
N LEU A 9 10.05 11.63 -41.26
CA LEU A 9 9.36 10.86 -42.31
C LEU A 9 8.81 11.75 -43.43
N ILE A 10 8.34 12.96 -43.12
CA ILE A 10 7.92 13.93 -44.15
C ILE A 10 9.09 14.30 -45.06
N PHE A 11 10.27 14.58 -44.48
CA PHE A 11 11.47 14.87 -45.28
C PHE A 11 11.89 13.68 -46.15
N ILE A 12 11.83 12.46 -45.60
CA ILE A 12 12.14 11.23 -46.36
C ILE A 12 11.12 11.04 -47.50
N ALA A 13 9.83 11.25 -47.25
CA ALA A 13 8.79 11.15 -48.27
C ALA A 13 9.01 12.16 -49.42
N ILE A 14 9.32 13.42 -49.10
CA ILE A 14 9.64 14.45 -50.10
C ILE A 14 10.88 14.03 -50.93
N PHE A 15 11.90 13.49 -50.29
CA PHE A 15 13.10 12.98 -50.98
C PHE A 15 12.78 11.79 -51.90
N LEU A 16 11.97 10.83 -51.45
CA LEU A 16 11.55 9.68 -52.24
C LEU A 16 10.74 10.10 -53.48
N LEU A 17 9.90 11.13 -53.36
CA LEU A 17 9.18 11.72 -54.49
C LEU A 17 10.17 12.35 -55.50
N SER A 18 11.22 13.01 -55.02
CA SER A 18 12.25 13.63 -55.86
C SER A 18 13.05 12.63 -56.71
N ILE A 19 13.17 11.38 -56.25
CA ILE A 19 13.85 10.30 -56.99
C ILE A 19 12.86 9.38 -57.73
N ASN A 20 11.58 9.76 -57.81
CA ASN A 20 10.49 9.02 -58.45
C ASN A 20 10.26 7.60 -57.88
N ALA A 21 10.59 7.37 -56.60
CA ALA A 21 10.40 6.10 -55.89
C ALA A 21 8.98 5.98 -55.33
N ILE A 22 7.98 5.96 -56.23
CA ILE A 22 6.55 6.05 -55.90
C ILE A 22 6.08 4.97 -54.90
N PRO A 23 6.47 3.68 -54.99
CA PRO A 23 6.02 2.67 -54.02
C PRO A 23 6.54 2.92 -52.59
N LEU A 24 7.80 3.34 -52.45
CA LEU A 24 8.43 3.66 -51.16
C LEU A 24 7.80 4.90 -50.52
N PHE A 25 7.42 5.90 -51.34
CA PHE A 25 6.71 7.09 -50.87
C PHE A 25 5.39 6.75 -50.17
N TRP A 26 4.57 5.87 -50.76
CA TRP A 26 3.28 5.48 -50.18
C TRP A 26 3.42 4.75 -48.85
N ILE A 27 4.52 4.01 -48.65
CA ILE A 27 4.84 3.36 -47.37
C ILE A 27 5.15 4.40 -46.30
N CYS A 28 6.02 5.37 -46.60
CA CYS A 28 6.32 6.47 -45.68
C CYS A 28 5.06 7.30 -45.35
N ALA A 29 4.19 7.55 -46.35
CA ALA A 29 2.92 8.24 -46.13
C ALA A 29 2.00 7.45 -45.18
N ALA A 30 1.89 6.14 -45.34
CA ALA A 30 1.11 5.28 -44.44
C ALA A 30 1.68 5.30 -43.01
N GLU A 31 3.00 5.26 -42.86
CA GLU A 31 3.67 5.34 -41.55
C GLU A 31 3.40 6.67 -40.83
N ILE A 32 3.42 7.79 -41.55
CA ILE A 32 3.05 9.10 -41.01
C ILE A 32 1.62 9.10 -40.47
N VAL A 33 0.67 8.51 -41.21
CA VAL A 33 -0.73 8.41 -40.79
C VAL A 33 -0.86 7.58 -39.51
N VAL A 34 -0.14 6.45 -39.42
CA VAL A 34 -0.14 5.60 -38.22
C VAL A 34 0.45 6.35 -37.03
N PHE A 35 1.60 7.01 -37.18
CA PHE A 35 2.21 7.78 -36.08
C PHE A 35 1.36 8.98 -35.65
N PHE A 36 0.67 9.63 -36.58
CA PHE A 36 -0.29 10.68 -36.24
C PHE A 36 -1.49 10.11 -35.46
N ALA A 37 -2.03 8.96 -35.87
CA ALA A 37 -3.11 8.28 -35.15
C ALA A 37 -2.67 7.86 -33.73
N LEU A 38 -1.45 7.33 -33.59
CA LEU A 38 -0.85 7.01 -32.28
C LEU A 38 -0.73 8.27 -31.39
N LEU A 39 -0.29 9.40 -31.97
CA LEU A 39 -0.21 10.66 -31.24
C LEU A 39 -1.59 11.11 -30.73
N VAL A 40 -2.63 11.04 -31.57
CA VAL A 40 -4.00 11.37 -31.17
C VAL A 40 -4.49 10.47 -30.04
N LEU A 41 -4.25 9.15 -30.14
CA LEU A 41 -4.61 8.18 -29.10
C LEU A 41 -3.88 8.45 -27.78
N HIS A 42 -2.60 8.82 -27.86
CA HIS A 42 -1.79 9.17 -26.70
C HIS A 42 -2.32 10.44 -26.01
N VAL A 43 -2.67 11.47 -26.79
CA VAL A 43 -3.26 12.72 -26.26
C VAL A 43 -4.63 12.47 -25.62
N LYS A 44 -5.42 11.53 -26.15
CA LYS A 44 -6.73 11.13 -25.58
C LYS A 44 -6.61 10.20 -24.36
N GLY A 45 -5.40 9.85 -23.93
CA GLY A 45 -5.16 8.99 -22.75
C GLY A 45 -5.31 7.48 -23.01
N HIS A 46 -5.48 7.04 -24.25
CA HIS A 46 -5.61 5.62 -24.60
C HIS A 46 -4.24 4.94 -24.78
N PHE A 47 -3.40 4.96 -23.74
CA PHE A 47 -2.00 4.51 -23.81
C PHE A 47 -1.83 3.02 -24.14
N ALA A 48 -2.64 2.14 -23.55
CA ALA A 48 -2.53 0.70 -23.80
C ALA A 48 -2.86 0.34 -25.26
N LEU A 49 -3.90 0.97 -25.82
CA LEU A 49 -4.30 0.76 -27.21
C LEU A 49 -3.27 1.35 -28.18
N SER A 50 -2.72 2.54 -27.87
CA SER A 50 -1.62 3.13 -28.63
C SER A 50 -0.39 2.20 -28.67
N ARG A 51 0.03 1.65 -27.53
CA ARG A 51 1.16 0.70 -27.49
C ARG A 51 0.87 -0.55 -28.30
N TYR A 52 -0.35 -1.07 -28.24
CA TYR A 52 -0.73 -2.29 -28.96
C TYR A 52 -0.70 -2.09 -30.47
N ILE A 53 -1.26 -0.98 -30.96
CA ILE A 53 -1.22 -0.61 -32.38
C ILE A 53 0.23 -0.42 -32.84
N PHE A 54 1.08 0.20 -32.03
CA PHE A 54 2.49 0.37 -32.35
C PHE A 54 3.18 -0.98 -32.60
N PHE A 55 3.07 -1.93 -31.67
CA PHE A 55 3.69 -3.25 -31.84
C PHE A 55 3.10 -4.04 -33.01
N ALA A 56 1.78 -4.02 -33.19
CA ALA A 56 1.14 -4.68 -34.33
C ALA A 56 1.62 -4.10 -35.66
N PHE A 57 1.75 -2.77 -35.75
CA PHE A 57 2.29 -2.09 -36.91
C PHE A 57 3.77 -2.42 -37.15
N SER A 58 4.60 -2.45 -36.09
CA SER A 58 6.01 -2.88 -36.20
C SER A 58 6.14 -4.28 -36.79
N ILE A 59 5.33 -5.24 -36.35
CA ILE A 59 5.32 -6.61 -36.89
C ILE A 59 4.96 -6.62 -38.39
N VAL A 60 3.99 -5.80 -38.81
CA VAL A 60 3.63 -5.67 -40.24
C VAL A 60 4.78 -5.06 -41.06
N MET A 61 5.45 -4.05 -40.52
CA MET A 61 6.63 -3.44 -41.16
C MET A 61 7.80 -4.43 -41.26
N GLU A 62 7.96 -5.31 -40.28
CA GLU A 62 8.96 -6.40 -40.33
C GLU A 62 8.65 -7.43 -41.41
N VAL A 63 7.37 -7.81 -41.58
CA VAL A 63 6.96 -8.67 -42.71
C VAL A 63 7.34 -8.02 -44.02
N PHE A 64 7.01 -6.74 -44.20
CA PHE A 64 7.33 -6.00 -45.42
C PHE A 64 8.84 -5.91 -45.65
N GLY A 65 9.62 -5.50 -44.64
CA GLY A 65 11.07 -5.38 -44.73
C GLY A 65 11.77 -6.72 -45.03
N SER A 66 11.24 -7.81 -44.47
CA SER A 66 11.71 -9.17 -44.72
C SER A 66 11.46 -9.61 -46.17
N LEU A 67 10.25 -9.42 -46.69
CA LEU A 67 9.92 -9.78 -48.08
C LEU A 67 10.69 -8.95 -49.11
N VAL A 68 10.93 -7.66 -48.82
CA VAL A 68 11.70 -6.78 -49.70
C VAL A 68 13.18 -7.17 -49.73
N SER A 69 13.76 -7.49 -48.57
CA SER A 69 15.20 -7.80 -48.43
C SER A 69 15.55 -9.26 -48.73
N GLY A 70 14.56 -10.15 -48.71
CA GLY A 70 14.77 -11.59 -48.82
C GLY A 70 15.47 -12.22 -47.62
N GLU A 71 15.70 -13.53 -47.70
CA GLU A 71 16.30 -14.31 -46.61
C GLU A 71 17.70 -13.82 -46.21
N ASN A 72 18.49 -13.36 -47.19
CA ASN A 72 19.84 -12.84 -46.95
C ASN A 72 19.85 -11.47 -46.26
N GLY A 73 18.70 -10.79 -46.16
CA GLY A 73 18.60 -9.54 -45.41
C GLY A 73 18.65 -9.73 -43.88
N GLY A 74 18.25 -10.89 -43.36
CA GLY A 74 18.21 -11.16 -41.91
C GLY A 74 17.22 -10.30 -41.11
N PHE A 75 16.30 -9.59 -41.77
CA PHE A 75 15.25 -8.80 -41.10
C PHE A 75 14.27 -9.65 -40.29
N ASP A 76 14.14 -10.93 -40.65
CA ASP A 76 13.30 -11.91 -39.97
C ASP A 76 13.78 -12.22 -38.54
N PHE A 77 15.04 -11.93 -38.19
CA PHE A 77 15.50 -12.06 -36.80
C PHE A 77 14.94 -10.97 -35.86
N LEU A 78 14.45 -9.84 -36.41
CA LEU A 78 13.83 -8.79 -35.60
C LEU A 78 12.49 -9.23 -34.99
N PHE A 79 11.80 -10.22 -35.57
CA PHE A 79 10.58 -10.80 -35.01
C PHE A 79 10.79 -11.32 -33.58
N PHE A 80 11.99 -11.81 -33.23
CA PHE A 80 12.27 -12.26 -31.85
C PHE A 80 12.31 -11.09 -30.87
N VAL A 81 12.81 -9.93 -31.31
CA VAL A 81 12.84 -8.71 -30.49
C VAL A 81 11.42 -8.17 -30.31
N THR A 82 10.61 -8.11 -31.37
CA THR A 82 9.21 -7.65 -31.29
C THR A 82 8.28 -8.65 -30.63
N ALA A 83 8.62 -9.93 -30.59
CA ALA A 83 7.91 -10.94 -29.82
C ALA A 83 8.14 -10.78 -28.30
N LEU A 84 9.37 -10.44 -27.89
CA LEU A 84 9.74 -10.36 -26.48
C LEU A 84 9.55 -8.97 -25.86
N SER A 85 9.73 -7.90 -26.63
CA SER A 85 9.61 -6.53 -26.12
C SER A 85 8.23 -6.17 -25.54
N PRO A 86 7.07 -6.70 -26.01
CA PRO A 86 5.78 -6.46 -25.36
C PRO A 86 5.74 -6.85 -23.87
N LEU A 87 6.57 -7.80 -23.41
CA LEU A 87 6.65 -8.16 -21.99
C LEU A 87 7.09 -6.98 -21.11
N LEU A 88 7.84 -6.02 -21.67
CA LEU A 88 8.30 -4.83 -20.95
C LEU A 88 7.26 -3.71 -20.90
N PHE A 89 6.29 -3.72 -21.81
CA PHE A 89 5.38 -2.59 -22.02
C PHE A 89 3.92 -2.88 -21.68
N PHE A 90 3.55 -4.13 -21.37
CA PHE A 90 2.18 -4.49 -21.02
C PHE A 90 2.08 -5.25 -19.71
N ASP A 91 1.14 -4.82 -18.86
CA ASP A 91 0.86 -5.48 -17.59
C ASP A 91 -0.03 -6.72 -17.76
N LYS A 92 -0.92 -6.70 -18.75
CA LYS A 92 -1.93 -7.76 -18.93
C LYS A 92 -1.38 -8.89 -19.79
N ARG A 93 -1.44 -10.11 -19.24
CA ARG A 93 -0.98 -11.35 -19.90
C ARG A 93 -1.47 -11.54 -21.32
N TRP A 94 -2.76 -11.31 -21.55
CA TRP A 94 -3.38 -11.47 -22.86
C TRP A 94 -2.79 -10.55 -23.94
N GLN A 95 -2.32 -9.34 -23.58
CA GLN A 95 -1.82 -8.35 -24.56
C GLN A 95 -0.45 -8.72 -25.12
N TYR A 96 0.50 -9.11 -24.27
CA TYR A 96 1.81 -9.51 -24.76
C TYR A 96 1.80 -10.94 -25.34
N LEU A 97 0.94 -11.84 -24.85
CA LEU A 97 0.79 -13.17 -25.44
C LEU A 97 0.19 -13.12 -26.85
N SER A 98 -0.81 -12.28 -27.09
CA SER A 98 -1.39 -12.14 -28.43
C SER A 98 -0.38 -11.59 -29.43
N LEU A 99 0.42 -10.59 -29.04
CA LEU A 99 1.48 -10.04 -29.88
C LEU A 99 2.63 -11.02 -30.10
N PHE A 100 2.98 -11.83 -29.10
CA PHE A 100 3.96 -12.90 -29.24
C PHE A 100 3.51 -13.92 -30.29
N ILE A 101 2.27 -14.43 -30.17
CA ILE A 101 1.71 -15.40 -31.12
C ILE A 101 1.62 -14.80 -32.53
N PHE A 102 1.20 -13.54 -32.63
CA PHE A 102 1.11 -12.83 -33.90
C PHE A 102 2.49 -12.68 -34.55
N SER A 103 3.50 -12.25 -33.80
CA SER A 103 4.89 -12.11 -34.29
C SER A 103 5.46 -13.44 -34.78
N ILE A 104 5.33 -14.52 -33.98
CA ILE A 104 5.84 -15.84 -34.37
C ILE A 104 5.09 -16.41 -35.59
N SER A 105 3.79 -16.15 -35.69
CA SER A 105 2.98 -16.56 -36.85
C SER A 105 3.41 -15.80 -38.11
N CYS A 106 3.68 -14.50 -38.01
CA CYS A 106 4.24 -13.69 -39.09
C CYS A 106 5.65 -14.16 -39.50
N PHE A 107 6.51 -14.51 -38.54
CA PHE A 107 7.84 -15.07 -38.83
C PHE A 107 7.75 -16.37 -39.64
N ILE A 108 6.90 -17.31 -39.22
CA ILE A 108 6.69 -18.57 -39.94
C ILE A 108 6.12 -18.30 -41.34
N ALA A 109 5.14 -17.41 -41.44
CA ALA A 109 4.55 -17.03 -42.73
C ALA A 109 5.59 -16.42 -43.68
N VAL A 110 6.45 -15.53 -43.19
CA VAL A 110 7.55 -14.94 -43.97
C VAL A 110 8.52 -16.01 -44.47
N LYS A 111 8.92 -16.96 -43.61
CA LYS A 111 9.80 -18.07 -44.03
C LYS A 111 9.19 -18.94 -45.12
N ILE A 112 7.88 -19.17 -45.09
CA ILE A 112 7.17 -19.89 -46.16
C ILE A 112 7.14 -19.03 -47.43
N LEU A 113 6.83 -17.73 -47.29
CA LEU A 113 6.72 -16.81 -48.42
C LEU A 113 8.03 -16.61 -49.18
N TYR A 114 9.19 -16.76 -48.55
CA TYR A 114 10.48 -16.72 -49.24
C TYR A 114 10.59 -17.74 -50.39
N GLN A 115 9.86 -18.86 -50.34
CA GLN A 115 9.86 -19.85 -51.42
C GLN A 115 9.04 -19.41 -52.65
N TYR A 116 8.11 -18.47 -52.47
CA TYR A 116 7.13 -18.09 -53.49
C TYR A 116 7.33 -16.66 -54.01
N VAL A 117 7.89 -15.77 -53.20
CA VAL A 117 8.08 -14.36 -53.52
C VAL A 117 9.56 -14.11 -53.73
N PRO A 118 10.01 -13.82 -54.97
CA PRO A 118 11.39 -13.43 -55.21
C PRO A 118 11.69 -12.11 -54.48
N SER A 119 12.86 -12.02 -53.88
CA SER A 119 13.29 -10.81 -53.18
C SER A 119 13.41 -9.63 -54.14
N MET A 120 12.95 -8.46 -53.70
CA MET A 120 13.01 -7.24 -54.51
C MET A 120 14.42 -6.63 -54.53
N LEU A 121 15.17 -6.82 -53.44
CA LEU A 121 16.61 -6.56 -53.39
C LEU A 121 17.38 -7.89 -53.46
N ASP A 122 18.07 -8.15 -54.57
CA ASP A 122 19.03 -9.25 -54.68
C ASP A 122 20.27 -8.96 -53.83
N LEU A 123 20.18 -9.29 -52.55
CA LEU A 123 21.27 -9.23 -51.58
C LEU A 123 22.13 -10.51 -51.60
N GLU A 124 22.07 -11.33 -52.67
CA GLU A 124 22.70 -12.66 -52.79
C GLU A 124 24.19 -12.74 -52.41
N ARG A 125 24.91 -11.61 -52.33
CA ARG A 125 26.33 -11.56 -51.94
C ARG A 125 26.67 -10.72 -50.72
N GLN A 126 25.69 -10.07 -50.08
CA GLN A 126 25.95 -9.21 -48.93
C GLN A 126 25.71 -9.98 -47.63
N LEU A 127 26.76 -10.63 -47.11
CA LEU A 127 26.74 -11.30 -45.79
C LEU A 127 26.60 -10.31 -44.62
N PHE A 128 27.02 -9.06 -44.83
CA PHE A 128 27.01 -8.02 -43.79
C PHE A 128 25.62 -7.75 -43.17
N PRO A 129 24.56 -7.40 -43.94
CA PRO A 129 23.24 -7.13 -43.37
C PRO A 129 22.67 -8.32 -42.59
N TYR A 130 22.88 -9.54 -43.08
CA TYR A 130 22.46 -10.76 -42.41
C TYR A 130 23.05 -10.88 -40.99
N TYR A 131 24.38 -10.88 -40.88
CA TYR A 131 25.06 -11.02 -39.58
C TYR A 131 24.85 -9.79 -38.69
N PHE A 132 24.73 -8.60 -39.29
CA PHE A 132 24.42 -7.38 -38.55
C PHE A 132 23.05 -7.48 -37.86
N ASN A 133 22.01 -7.92 -38.57
CA ASN A 133 20.67 -8.04 -37.99
C ASN A 133 20.57 -9.14 -36.92
N ILE A 134 21.32 -10.24 -37.08
CA ILE A 134 21.47 -11.25 -36.02
C ILE A 134 22.15 -10.64 -34.79
N ALA A 135 23.26 -9.93 -34.96
CA ALA A 135 23.97 -9.31 -33.84
C ALA A 135 23.12 -8.23 -33.17
N ALA A 136 22.41 -7.41 -33.94
CA ALA A 136 21.52 -6.36 -33.46
C ALA A 136 20.35 -6.94 -32.66
N SER A 137 19.68 -7.98 -33.18
CA SER A 137 18.58 -8.65 -32.47
C SER A 137 19.05 -9.28 -31.16
N ALA A 138 20.19 -9.98 -31.17
CA ALA A 138 20.79 -10.54 -29.96
C ALA A 138 21.14 -9.46 -28.92
N ALA A 139 21.73 -8.34 -29.37
CA ALA A 139 22.07 -7.22 -28.50
C ALA A 139 20.83 -6.57 -27.88
N LEU A 140 19.76 -6.38 -28.66
CA LEU A 140 18.49 -5.83 -28.17
C LEU A 140 17.81 -6.74 -27.15
N ILE A 141 17.81 -8.05 -27.38
CA ILE A 141 17.26 -9.03 -26.42
C ILE A 141 18.09 -9.02 -25.12
N TYR A 142 19.42 -9.03 -25.24
CA TYR A 142 20.30 -8.98 -24.06
C TYR A 142 20.10 -7.69 -23.26
N PHE A 143 20.02 -6.54 -23.94
CA PHE A 143 19.76 -5.26 -23.30
C PHE A 143 18.38 -5.22 -22.62
N GLY A 144 17.34 -5.71 -23.31
CA GLY A 144 15.99 -5.84 -22.76
C GLY A 144 15.95 -6.71 -21.50
N TYR A 145 16.64 -7.86 -21.52
CA TYR A 145 16.80 -8.71 -20.34
C TYR A 145 17.57 -8.02 -19.21
N GLY A 146 18.63 -7.26 -19.55
CA GLY A 146 19.39 -6.46 -18.58
C GLY A 146 18.53 -5.41 -17.86
N LEU A 147 17.66 -4.72 -18.60
CA LEU A 147 16.69 -3.79 -18.01
C LEU A 147 15.71 -4.50 -17.08
N PHE A 148 15.18 -5.65 -17.50
CA PHE A 148 14.28 -6.45 -16.67
C PHE A 148 14.94 -6.92 -15.38
N LYS A 149 16.18 -7.42 -15.46
CA LYS A 149 16.95 -7.86 -14.31
C LYS A 149 17.21 -6.71 -13.34
N LYS A 150 17.56 -5.52 -13.85
CA LYS A 150 17.80 -4.34 -13.02
C LYS A 150 16.54 -3.93 -12.25
N GLU A 151 15.38 -3.90 -12.91
CA GLU A 151 14.13 -3.52 -12.25
C GLU A 151 13.68 -4.57 -11.23
N HIS A 152 13.84 -5.86 -11.54
CA HIS A 152 13.57 -6.95 -10.61
C HIS A 152 14.42 -6.83 -9.34
N LEU A 153 15.74 -6.63 -9.49
CA LEU A 153 16.64 -6.47 -8.34
C LEU A 153 16.27 -5.26 -7.47
N LYS A 154 15.87 -4.16 -8.10
CA LYS A 154 15.42 -2.97 -7.37
C LYS A 154 14.16 -3.26 -6.55
N HIS A 155 13.17 -3.91 -7.17
CA HIS A 155 11.95 -4.32 -6.46
C HIS A 155 12.25 -5.28 -5.31
N GLU A 156 13.17 -6.21 -5.49
CA GLU A 156 13.59 -7.14 -4.43
C GLU A 156 14.27 -6.42 -3.25
N MET A 157 15.13 -5.43 -3.54
CA MET A 157 15.74 -4.58 -2.51
C MET A 157 14.69 -3.76 -1.74
N ASP A 158 13.74 -3.16 -2.45
CA ASP A 158 12.68 -2.35 -1.83
C ASP A 158 11.75 -3.23 -0.98
N LEU A 159 11.44 -4.44 -1.45
CA LEU A 159 10.64 -5.42 -0.70
C LEU A 159 11.36 -5.85 0.58
N ASN A 160 12.67 -6.11 0.52
CA ASN A 160 13.46 -6.48 1.68
C ASN A 160 13.53 -5.34 2.71
N LYS A 161 13.68 -4.08 2.28
CA LYS A 161 13.62 -2.91 3.17
C LYS A 161 12.26 -2.78 3.85
N GLN A 162 11.17 -2.94 3.10
CA GLN A 162 9.82 -2.90 3.69
C GLN A 162 9.62 -4.01 4.72
N LYS A 163 10.10 -5.22 4.42
CA LYS A 163 10.04 -6.35 5.35
C LYS A 163 10.80 -6.07 6.65
N GLU A 164 11.99 -5.49 6.57
CA GLU A 164 12.78 -5.10 7.74
C GLU A 164 12.06 -4.01 8.56
N MET A 165 11.50 -2.98 7.91
CA MET A 165 10.72 -1.95 8.58
C MET A 165 9.50 -2.53 9.31
N VAL A 166 8.75 -3.43 8.67
CA VAL A 166 7.59 -4.10 9.27
C VAL A 166 8.01 -4.95 10.47
N GLN A 167 9.14 -5.65 10.38
CA GLN A 167 9.67 -6.44 11.49
C GLN A 167 10.05 -5.55 12.68
N ASN A 168 10.76 -4.44 12.44
CA ASN A 168 11.12 -3.49 13.49
C ASN A 168 9.88 -2.84 14.12
N GLN A 169 8.88 -2.47 13.32
CA GLN A 169 7.60 -1.95 13.83
C GLN A 169 6.87 -2.95 14.70
N LYS A 170 6.90 -4.24 14.33
CA LYS A 170 6.31 -5.32 15.13
C LYS A 170 7.00 -5.46 16.48
N GLU A 171 8.33 -5.39 16.53
CA GLU A 171 9.08 -5.48 17.77
C GLU A 171 8.78 -4.30 18.71
N VAL A 172 8.76 -3.07 18.18
CA VAL A 172 8.38 -1.87 18.94
C VAL A 172 6.93 -1.96 19.44
N LEU A 173 6.02 -2.44 18.60
CA LEU A 173 4.61 -2.62 18.98
C LEU A 173 4.46 -3.64 20.11
N LEU A 174 5.18 -4.76 20.07
CA LEU A 174 5.18 -5.77 21.13
C LEU A 174 5.77 -5.22 22.43
N ALA A 175 6.87 -4.48 22.36
CA ALA A 175 7.45 -3.82 23.53
C ALA A 175 6.47 -2.81 24.15
N THR A 176 5.84 -1.98 23.33
CA THR A 176 4.85 -0.98 23.75
C THR A 176 3.61 -1.65 24.36
N LYS A 177 3.13 -2.74 23.73
CA LYS A 177 2.02 -3.54 24.25
C LYS A 177 2.33 -4.08 25.65
N ASN A 178 3.49 -4.71 25.84
CA ASN A 178 3.88 -5.25 27.14
C ASN A 178 3.99 -4.15 28.20
N GLN A 179 4.55 -2.98 27.84
CA GLN A 179 4.62 -1.83 28.75
C GLN A 179 3.23 -1.31 29.13
N LEU A 180 2.30 -1.24 28.18
CA LEU A 180 0.91 -0.86 28.43
C LEU A 180 0.19 -1.85 29.32
N GLU A 181 0.39 -3.16 29.13
CA GLU A 181 -0.19 -4.20 29.97
C GLU A 181 0.29 -4.07 31.43
N ILE A 182 1.61 -3.89 31.65
CA ILE A 182 2.17 -3.66 33.00
C ILE A 182 1.56 -2.40 33.64
N LEU A 183 1.48 -1.30 32.90
CA LEU A 183 0.90 -0.05 33.41
C LEU A 183 -0.59 -0.22 33.75
N LEU A 184 -1.33 -0.93 32.90
CA LEU A 184 -2.74 -1.18 33.06
C LEU A 184 -3.01 -2.05 34.28
N GLU A 185 -2.24 -3.12 34.49
CA GLU A 185 -2.31 -3.95 35.70
C GLU A 185 -2.02 -3.14 36.97
N ALA A 186 -0.98 -2.31 36.95
CA ALA A 186 -0.63 -1.47 38.10
C ALA A 186 -1.76 -0.45 38.42
N ARG A 187 -2.36 0.15 37.39
CA ARG A 187 -3.49 1.09 37.54
C ARG A 187 -4.74 0.39 38.05
N THR A 188 -5.06 -0.78 37.50
CA THR A 188 -6.21 -1.58 37.92
C THR A 188 -6.08 -1.97 39.39
N ARG A 189 -4.91 -2.47 39.81
CA ARG A 189 -4.64 -2.80 41.22
C ARG A 189 -4.84 -1.59 42.14
N LYS A 190 -4.28 -0.44 41.78
CA LYS A 190 -4.45 0.80 42.56
C LYS A 190 -5.91 1.26 42.63
N LEU A 191 -6.70 1.05 41.57
CA LEU A 191 -8.13 1.35 41.57
C LEU A 191 -8.91 0.37 42.45
N GLU A 192 -8.57 -0.92 42.42
CA GLU A 192 -9.18 -1.94 43.27
C GLU A 192 -8.93 -1.65 44.76
N GLU A 193 -7.69 -1.33 45.13
CA GLU A 193 -7.31 -0.93 46.49
C GLU A 193 -8.12 0.30 46.94
N LYS A 194 -8.20 1.34 46.11
CA LYS A 194 -9.03 2.52 46.42
C LYS A 194 -10.51 2.20 46.55
N ASN A 195 -11.04 1.34 45.68
CA ASN A 195 -12.45 0.96 45.70
C ASN A 195 -12.80 0.17 46.97
N GLN A 196 -11.89 -0.70 47.43
CA GLN A 196 -12.02 -1.38 48.72
C GLN A 196 -12.03 -0.39 49.89
N GLY A 197 -11.14 0.62 49.87
CA GLY A 197 -11.11 1.69 50.88
C GLY A 197 -12.42 2.48 50.94
N ILE A 198 -12.95 2.92 49.79
CA ILE A 198 -14.24 3.62 49.70
C ILE A 198 -15.37 2.73 50.23
N SER A 199 -15.39 1.45 49.88
CA SER A 199 -16.42 0.50 50.35
C SER A 199 -16.37 0.34 51.87
N LYS A 200 -15.17 0.23 52.45
CA LYS A 200 -14.97 0.19 53.91
C LYS A 200 -15.46 1.47 54.59
N TYR A 201 -15.16 2.63 54.01
CA TYR A 201 -15.64 3.93 54.50
C TYR A 201 -17.17 4.03 54.48
N ALA A 202 -17.80 3.66 53.36
CA ALA A 202 -19.26 3.67 53.22
C ALA A 202 -19.94 2.76 54.26
N TYR A 203 -19.34 1.60 54.57
CA TYR A 203 -19.80 0.70 55.62
C TYR A 203 -19.72 1.33 57.00
N LEU A 204 -18.56 1.90 57.38
CA LEU A 204 -18.37 2.57 58.67
C LEU A 204 -19.34 3.74 58.85
N ASN A 205 -19.50 4.58 57.82
CA ASN A 205 -20.41 5.71 57.87
C ASN A 205 -21.87 5.26 58.05
N SER A 206 -22.30 4.22 57.32
CA SER A 206 -23.70 3.75 57.35
C SER A 206 -24.08 3.01 58.64
N HIS A 207 -23.16 2.24 59.25
CA HIS A 207 -23.47 1.39 60.41
C HIS A 207 -22.93 1.94 61.73
N LYS A 208 -21.71 2.47 61.73
CA LYS A 208 -21.01 2.85 62.96
C LYS A 208 -21.23 4.31 63.34
N VAL A 209 -21.27 5.22 62.36
CA VAL A 209 -21.52 6.66 62.61
C VAL A 209 -23.02 6.92 62.80
N ARG A 210 -23.86 6.35 61.94
CA ARG A 210 -25.31 6.60 61.96
C ARG A 210 -25.98 6.13 63.25
N SER A 211 -25.49 5.04 63.86
CA SER A 211 -26.08 4.45 65.07
C SER A 211 -26.05 5.39 66.30
N PRO A 212 -24.87 5.86 66.78
CA PRO A 212 -24.81 6.80 67.90
C PRO A 212 -25.44 8.15 67.54
N LEU A 213 -25.31 8.63 66.30
CA LEU A 213 -25.99 9.86 65.86
C LEU A 213 -27.51 9.76 65.97
N ALA A 214 -28.11 8.65 65.52
CA ALA A 214 -29.55 8.43 65.63
C ALA A 214 -30.00 8.34 67.09
N ARG A 215 -29.19 7.73 67.97
CA ARG A 215 -29.47 7.68 69.42
C ARG A 215 -29.42 9.07 70.05
N ILE A 216 -28.40 9.88 69.73
CA ILE A 216 -28.30 11.28 70.19
C ILE A 216 -29.54 12.06 69.75
N LEU A 217 -29.89 12.01 68.47
CA LEU A 217 -31.08 12.70 67.95
C LEU A 217 -32.37 12.22 68.60
N GLY A 218 -32.48 10.91 68.87
CA GLY A 218 -33.60 10.33 69.59
C GLY A 218 -33.71 10.85 71.04
N LEU A 219 -32.60 10.83 71.78
CA LEU A 219 -32.51 11.34 73.14
C LEU A 219 -32.83 12.84 73.20
N VAL A 220 -32.29 13.65 72.29
CA VAL A 220 -32.60 15.09 72.18
C VAL A 220 -34.08 15.33 71.85
N ASN A 221 -34.72 14.44 71.10
CA ASN A 221 -36.15 14.58 70.82
C ASN A 221 -36.99 14.21 72.06
N LEU A 222 -36.60 13.18 72.82
CA LEU A 222 -37.31 12.76 74.03
C LEU A 222 -37.29 13.83 75.13
N THR A 223 -36.20 14.59 75.27
CA THR A 223 -36.11 15.68 76.25
C THR A 223 -37.14 16.79 76.03
N GLN A 224 -37.77 16.87 74.85
CA GLN A 224 -38.85 17.83 74.57
C GLN A 224 -40.19 17.42 75.21
N TYR A 225 -40.34 16.16 75.62
CA TYR A 225 -41.58 15.59 76.14
C TYR A 225 -41.50 15.20 77.63
N GLU A 226 -40.33 15.37 78.26
CA GLU A 226 -40.09 14.99 79.65
C GLU A 226 -39.89 16.20 80.59
N ASP A 227 -40.19 16.03 81.88
CA ASP A 227 -39.98 17.04 82.91
C ASP A 227 -38.54 17.00 83.45
N LEU A 228 -37.69 17.89 82.94
CA LEU A 228 -36.27 17.97 83.28
C LEU A 228 -35.99 18.74 84.58
N ASN A 229 -37.02 19.10 85.34
CA ASN A 229 -36.85 19.72 86.66
C ASN A 229 -36.44 18.70 87.72
N GLU A 230 -36.74 17.41 87.51
CA GLU A 230 -36.19 16.31 88.32
C GLU A 230 -34.72 16.07 87.99
N ASP A 231 -33.88 16.11 89.03
CA ASP A 231 -32.42 16.03 88.89
C ASP A 231 -31.95 14.65 88.38
N GLU A 232 -32.66 13.58 88.75
CA GLU A 232 -32.40 12.22 88.25
C GLU A 232 -32.68 12.11 86.75
N THR A 233 -33.85 12.56 86.29
CA THR A 233 -34.27 12.53 84.88
C THR A 233 -33.32 13.33 84.01
N ARG A 234 -32.98 14.56 84.43
CA ARG A 234 -31.98 15.40 83.74
C ARG A 234 -30.61 14.73 83.69
N SER A 235 -30.15 14.17 84.80
CA SER A 235 -28.85 13.49 84.87
C SER A 235 -28.77 12.25 83.99
N TYR A 236 -29.87 11.50 83.87
CA TYR A 236 -29.97 10.34 82.97
C TYR A 236 -29.76 10.75 81.50
N TYR A 237 -30.56 11.69 80.98
CA TYR A 237 -30.45 12.14 79.60
C TYR A 237 -29.07 12.74 79.29
N PHE A 238 -28.51 13.53 80.21
CA PHE A 238 -27.20 14.14 80.02
C PHE A 238 -26.10 13.09 79.96
N ASN A 239 -26.16 12.06 80.81
CA ASN A 239 -25.21 10.95 80.79
C ASN A 239 -25.35 10.09 79.52
N GLU A 240 -26.57 9.79 79.08
CA GLU A 240 -26.80 9.04 77.84
C GLU A 240 -26.34 9.80 76.59
N LEU A 241 -26.63 11.10 76.51
CA LEU A 241 -26.13 11.96 75.43
C LEU A 241 -24.60 12.02 75.42
N LYS A 242 -23.99 12.16 76.60
CA LYS A 242 -22.53 12.17 76.74
C LYS A 242 -21.92 10.84 76.30
N THR A 243 -22.50 9.71 76.69
CA THR A 243 -22.04 8.37 76.29
C THR A 243 -22.11 8.20 74.78
N ASN A 244 -23.26 8.49 74.15
CA ASN A 244 -23.41 8.34 72.70
C ASN A 244 -22.57 9.35 71.91
N ALA A 245 -22.35 10.56 72.42
CA ALA A 245 -21.44 11.54 71.81
C ALA A 245 -19.98 11.07 71.89
N THR A 246 -19.60 10.43 73.00
CA THR A 246 -18.26 9.84 73.16
C THR A 246 -18.08 8.63 72.23
N ASP A 247 -19.10 7.79 72.08
CA ASP A 247 -19.09 6.68 71.12
C ASP A 247 -18.95 7.18 69.68
N LEU A 248 -19.67 8.25 69.31
CA LEU A 248 -19.53 8.88 68.00
C LEU A 248 -18.11 9.43 67.78
N ASP A 249 -17.53 10.12 68.77
CA ASP A 249 -16.15 10.63 68.70
C ASP A 249 -15.13 9.50 68.51
N ASN A 250 -15.32 8.37 69.21
CA ASN A 250 -14.48 7.19 69.07
C ASN A 250 -14.57 6.58 67.66
N VAL A 251 -15.78 6.48 67.09
CA VAL A 251 -15.97 6.02 65.71
C VAL A 251 -15.35 6.98 64.70
N LEU A 252 -15.45 8.30 64.91
CA LEU A 252 -14.83 9.30 64.04
C LEU A 252 -13.30 9.24 64.09
N LYS A 253 -12.71 9.00 65.26
CA LYS A 253 -11.27 8.74 65.41
C LYS A 253 -10.83 7.50 64.63
N GLU A 254 -11.57 6.39 64.76
CA GLU A 254 -11.30 5.16 64.01
C GLU A 254 -11.34 5.40 62.49
N ILE A 255 -12.33 6.16 61.99
CA ILE A 255 -12.41 6.53 60.57
C ILE A 255 -11.21 7.39 60.14
N SER A 256 -10.81 8.35 60.97
CA SER A 256 -9.70 9.25 60.66
C SER A 256 -8.36 8.53 60.64
N GLU A 257 -8.15 7.54 61.52
CA GLU A 257 -6.97 6.68 61.51
C GLU A 257 -6.90 5.82 60.24
N ILE A 258 -8.03 5.25 59.82
CA ILE A 258 -8.11 4.48 58.57
C ILE A 258 -7.76 5.38 57.37
N LEU A 259 -8.34 6.59 57.29
CA LEU A 259 -8.08 7.54 56.21
C LEU A 259 -6.62 8.00 56.14
N ASN A 260 -6.01 8.29 57.29
CA ASN A 260 -4.61 8.73 57.33
C ASN A 260 -3.65 7.60 56.94
N SER A 261 -3.94 6.36 57.35
CA SER A 261 -3.12 5.21 56.96
C SER A 261 -3.22 4.84 55.47
N ASP A 262 -4.32 5.18 54.80
CA ASP A 262 -4.51 5.00 53.35
C ASP A 262 -3.92 6.17 52.52
N LEU A 263 -3.66 7.33 53.12
CA LEU A 263 -3.05 8.50 52.46
C LEU A 263 -1.52 8.52 52.51
N GLU A 264 -0.90 7.81 53.47
CA GLU A 264 0.56 7.71 53.63
C GLU A 264 1.20 6.57 52.81
N LYS A 265 0.42 5.76 52.10
CA LYS A 265 0.88 4.68 51.19
C LYS A 265 0.83 5.11 49.72
#